data_AF-A0A1X7SRV9-F1
#
_entry.id   AF-A0A1X7SRV9-F1
#
_cell.length_a   1.000
_cell.length_b   1.000
_cell.length_c   1.000
_cell.angle_alpha   90.00
_cell.angle_beta   90.00
_cell.angle_gamma   90.00
#
_symmetry.space_group_name_H-M   'P 1'
#
loop_
_entity.id
_entity.type
_entity.pdbx_description
1 polymer ?
#
loop_
_entity_poly.entity_id
_entity_poly.type
_entity_poly.pdbx_seq_one_letter_code
_entity_poly.pdbx_strand_id
1 'polypeptide(L)'
;MISMIANSLVSLTEAVNDLNCTNEHDPVLTSCEAIHKKWPNKPSGYYKIPDSNGDMQHVYCNMENLCNLEGGWMRIANLNMTQGTSCPTGFRLYTNGGVHACGRPVTSSGSCVGKVFSSSGIEYSQVCGKVIGYQVGHPDAAGERVSSIKNNINTYYADGVSVTHGNPRKHIWTLMSGATDRSTHYNYKCPCASTGPIPAPSFVGSNYYCEAGYQGSDFPQHGELYSSDPLWDGKDCGSSETTCCQSSLIPWFYKSISDYTTDDIEMRICCDEGTDDEDVAIEQYDIYVK
;
A
#
# COMPACT_ATOMS: atom_id res chain seq x y z
N MET A 1 -42.75 -44.55 -9.14
CA MET A 1 -41.51 -44.26 -9.90
C MET A 1 -41.60 -42.85 -10.49
N ILE A 2 -41.82 -41.86 -9.61
CA ILE A 2 -42.08 -40.45 -9.94
C ILE A 2 -41.16 -39.66 -8.99
N SER A 3 -39.88 -39.59 -9.32
CA SER A 3 -38.89 -38.76 -8.58
C SER A 3 -37.58 -38.60 -9.36
N MET A 4 -37.65 -38.47 -10.70
CA MET A 4 -36.45 -38.18 -11.52
C MET A 4 -36.72 -37.26 -12.71
N ILE A 5 -37.77 -36.43 -12.67
CA ILE A 5 -38.06 -35.46 -13.76
C ILE A 5 -37.96 -34.00 -13.29
N ALA A 6 -37.83 -33.73 -11.98
CA ALA A 6 -37.79 -32.34 -11.48
C ALA A 6 -36.42 -31.65 -11.58
N ASN A 7 -35.30 -32.38 -11.62
CA ASN A 7 -33.95 -31.79 -11.66
C ASN A 7 -33.44 -31.48 -13.09
N SER A 8 -34.14 -31.92 -14.13
CA SER A 8 -33.77 -31.63 -15.53
C SER A 8 -34.34 -30.31 -16.03
N LEU A 9 -35.42 -29.79 -15.43
CA LEU A 9 -36.09 -28.57 -15.89
C LEU A 9 -35.43 -27.31 -15.34
N VAL A 10 -34.92 -27.32 -14.10
CA VAL A 10 -34.23 -26.17 -13.49
C VAL A 10 -32.95 -25.83 -14.25
N SER A 11 -32.16 -26.85 -14.61
CA SER A 11 -30.92 -26.70 -15.40
C SER A 11 -31.16 -26.20 -16.83
N LEU A 12 -32.32 -26.50 -17.43
CA LEU A 12 -32.67 -26.00 -18.75
C LEU A 12 -33.13 -24.53 -18.70
N THR A 13 -33.79 -24.07 -17.65
CA THR A 13 -34.12 -22.64 -17.47
C THR A 13 -32.88 -21.76 -17.28
N GLU A 14 -31.85 -22.24 -16.59
CA GLU A 14 -30.58 -21.51 -16.44
C GLU A 14 -29.80 -21.50 -17.77
N ALA A 15 -29.77 -22.63 -18.49
CA ALA A 15 -29.12 -22.70 -19.80
C ALA A 15 -29.86 -21.93 -20.91
N VAL A 16 -31.19 -21.81 -20.83
CA VAL A 16 -32.00 -21.05 -21.82
C VAL A 16 -31.94 -19.54 -21.57
N ASN A 17 -31.65 -19.09 -20.34
CA ASN A 17 -31.34 -17.68 -20.08
C ASN A 17 -29.97 -17.25 -20.64
N ASP A 18 -29.01 -18.16 -20.77
CA ASP A 18 -27.71 -17.89 -21.42
C ASP A 18 -27.78 -17.90 -22.96
N LEU A 19 -28.83 -18.47 -23.55
CA LEU A 19 -28.99 -18.63 -25.01
C LEU A 19 -29.81 -17.53 -25.70
N ASN A 20 -30.32 -16.54 -24.95
CA ASN A 20 -31.17 -15.47 -25.48
C ASN A 20 -30.48 -14.11 -25.65
N CYS A 21 -29.16 -14.01 -25.49
CA CYS A 21 -28.40 -12.79 -25.76
C CYS A 21 -27.83 -12.78 -27.19
N THR A 22 -28.70 -12.68 -28.21
CA THR A 22 -28.27 -12.19 -29.52
C THR A 22 -28.61 -10.71 -29.66
N ASN A 23 -27.57 -9.89 -29.82
CA ASN A 23 -27.58 -8.52 -30.37
C ASN A 23 -28.06 -7.37 -29.48
N GLU A 24 -27.57 -7.30 -28.25
CA GLU A 24 -27.15 -6.01 -27.70
C GLU A 24 -25.65 -6.11 -27.42
N HIS A 25 -24.89 -5.12 -27.88
CA HIS A 25 -23.48 -4.99 -27.57
C HIS A 25 -23.38 -4.87 -26.05
N ASP A 26 -23.11 -5.99 -25.37
CA ASP A 26 -23.04 -6.01 -23.91
C ASP A 26 -22.03 -4.92 -23.52
N PRO A 27 -22.40 -3.90 -22.72
CA PRO A 27 -21.52 -2.78 -22.45
C PRO A 27 -20.21 -3.34 -21.92
N VAL A 28 -19.13 -3.05 -22.64
CA VAL A 28 -17.83 -3.63 -22.35
C VAL A 28 -17.50 -3.25 -20.91
N LEU A 29 -17.36 -4.25 -20.04
CA LEU A 29 -17.05 -4.03 -18.63
C LEU A 29 -15.59 -3.64 -18.54
N THR A 30 -15.34 -2.34 -18.41
CA THR A 30 -14.01 -1.72 -18.43
C THR A 30 -13.29 -1.71 -17.08
N SER A 31 -13.96 -2.10 -15.99
CA SER A 31 -13.38 -2.08 -14.65
C SER A 31 -13.94 -3.18 -13.74
N CYS A 32 -13.19 -3.50 -12.68
CA CYS A 32 -13.68 -4.38 -11.62
C CYS A 32 -14.95 -3.82 -10.95
N GLU A 33 -15.08 -2.49 -10.86
CA GLU A 33 -16.28 -1.84 -10.32
C GLU A 33 -17.50 -2.08 -11.22
N ALA A 34 -17.34 -1.97 -12.54
CA ALA A 34 -18.41 -2.24 -13.49
C ALA A 34 -18.87 -3.71 -13.41
N ILE A 35 -17.92 -4.64 -13.28
CA ILE A 35 -18.22 -6.07 -13.08
C ILE A 35 -19.02 -6.27 -11.79
N HIS A 36 -18.55 -5.69 -10.68
CA HIS A 36 -19.20 -5.84 -9.37
C HIS A 36 -20.63 -5.27 -9.36
N LYS A 37 -20.84 -4.10 -9.97
CA LYS A 37 -22.17 -3.48 -10.11
C LYS A 37 -23.13 -4.34 -10.94
N LYS A 38 -22.66 -4.94 -12.03
CA LYS A 38 -23.49 -5.79 -12.90
C LYS A 38 -23.78 -7.15 -12.28
N TRP A 39 -22.81 -7.75 -11.60
CA TRP A 39 -22.91 -9.08 -11.01
C TRP A 39 -22.40 -9.10 -9.56
N PRO A 40 -23.19 -8.61 -8.60
CA PRO A 40 -22.76 -8.46 -7.20
C PRO A 40 -22.32 -9.77 -6.50
N ASN A 41 -22.81 -10.92 -6.98
CA ASN A 41 -22.51 -12.23 -6.40
C ASN A 41 -21.25 -12.90 -6.98
N LYS A 42 -20.54 -12.24 -7.91
CA LYS A 42 -19.29 -12.77 -8.48
C LYS A 42 -18.18 -12.76 -7.42
N PRO A 43 -17.39 -13.84 -7.28
CA PRO A 43 -16.33 -13.92 -6.29
C PRO A 43 -15.11 -13.10 -6.68
N SER A 44 -14.24 -12.79 -5.71
CA SER A 44 -12.91 -12.24 -6.00
C SER A 44 -12.11 -13.20 -6.89
N GLY A 45 -11.30 -12.67 -7.80
CA GLY A 45 -10.53 -13.49 -8.73
C GLY A 45 -9.97 -12.72 -9.91
N TYR A 46 -9.44 -13.45 -10.89
CA TYR A 46 -8.94 -12.86 -12.13
C TYR A 46 -10.05 -12.71 -13.17
N TYR A 47 -10.16 -11.52 -13.74
CA TYR A 47 -11.14 -11.15 -14.75
C TYR A 47 -10.43 -10.61 -15.99
N LYS A 48 -11.08 -10.77 -17.14
CA LYS A 48 -10.66 -10.15 -18.40
C LYS A 48 -11.45 -8.87 -18.60
N ILE A 49 -10.76 -7.75 -18.69
CA ILE A 49 -11.33 -6.43 -19.03
C ILE A 49 -10.49 -5.82 -20.15
N PRO A 50 -11.03 -4.96 -21.01
CA PRO A 50 -10.20 -4.20 -21.94
C PRO A 50 -9.32 -3.19 -21.19
N ASP A 51 -8.18 -2.84 -21.77
CA ASP A 51 -7.42 -1.64 -21.44
C ASP A 51 -7.94 -0.42 -22.23
N SER A 52 -7.25 0.72 -22.10
CA SER A 52 -7.60 1.94 -22.84
C SER A 52 -7.45 1.83 -24.37
N ASN A 53 -6.70 0.85 -24.88
CA ASN A 53 -6.52 0.57 -26.30
C ASN A 53 -7.53 -0.48 -26.82
N GLY A 54 -8.33 -1.07 -25.94
CA GLY A 54 -9.26 -2.15 -26.26
C GLY A 54 -8.63 -3.55 -26.20
N ASP A 55 -7.37 -3.67 -25.78
CA ASP A 55 -6.69 -4.95 -25.61
C ASP A 55 -7.15 -5.63 -24.30
N MET A 56 -7.41 -6.93 -24.36
CA MET A 56 -7.91 -7.66 -23.20
C MET A 56 -6.78 -7.95 -22.20
N GLN A 57 -6.93 -7.43 -20.99
CA GLN A 57 -6.01 -7.61 -19.87
C GLN A 57 -6.62 -8.47 -18.77
N HIS A 58 -5.75 -9.24 -18.11
CA HIS A 58 -6.10 -10.03 -16.93
C HIS A 58 -5.78 -9.25 -15.67
N VAL A 59 -6.81 -8.83 -14.95
CA VAL A 59 -6.67 -8.11 -13.68
C VAL A 59 -7.27 -8.92 -12.55
N TYR A 60 -6.73 -8.76 -11.35
CA TYR A 60 -7.36 -9.32 -10.17
C TYR A 60 -8.37 -8.32 -9.61
N CYS A 61 -9.63 -8.74 -9.53
CA CYS A 61 -10.70 -7.98 -8.90
C CYS A 61 -11.00 -8.54 -7.51
N ASN A 62 -10.91 -7.69 -6.49
CA ASN A 62 -11.43 -7.97 -5.17
C ASN A 62 -12.90 -7.53 -5.11
N MET A 63 -13.80 -8.51 -5.07
CA MET A 63 -15.26 -8.31 -5.02
C MET A 63 -15.79 -8.24 -3.59
N GLU A 64 -14.92 -8.46 -2.61
CA GLU A 64 -15.23 -8.34 -1.18
C GLU A 64 -15.02 -6.91 -0.67
N ASN A 65 -15.45 -6.65 0.56
CA ASN A 65 -15.22 -5.36 1.20
C ASN A 65 -13.71 -5.10 1.36
N LEU A 66 -13.27 -3.90 1.01
CA LEU A 66 -11.89 -3.45 1.17
C LEU A 66 -11.88 -1.98 1.58
N CYS A 67 -11.04 -1.61 2.55
CA CYS A 67 -11.04 -0.28 3.16
C CYS A 67 -12.44 0.17 3.67
N ASN A 68 -13.23 -0.76 4.24
CA ASN A 68 -14.61 -0.53 4.67
C ASN A 68 -15.58 -0.11 3.55
N LEU A 69 -15.22 -0.33 2.29
CA LEU A 69 -16.03 -0.01 1.12
C LEU A 69 -16.38 -1.27 0.34
N GLU A 70 -17.50 -1.24 -0.39
CA GLU A 70 -17.94 -2.33 -1.25
C GLU A 70 -16.88 -2.72 -2.29
N GLY A 71 -17.03 -3.94 -2.83
CA GLY A 71 -16.10 -4.56 -3.76
C GLY A 71 -15.96 -3.87 -5.11
N GLY A 72 -15.32 -4.56 -6.04
CA GLY A 72 -14.99 -4.03 -7.36
C GLY A 72 -13.64 -3.33 -7.43
N TRP A 73 -12.73 -3.68 -6.53
CA TRP A 73 -11.38 -3.12 -6.47
C TRP A 73 -10.44 -3.86 -7.41
N MET A 74 -9.69 -3.14 -8.24
CA MET A 74 -8.65 -3.71 -9.08
C MET A 74 -7.31 -3.69 -8.37
N ARG A 75 -6.64 -4.84 -8.25
CA ARG A 75 -5.27 -4.91 -7.70
C ARG A 75 -4.26 -4.46 -8.74
N ILE A 76 -3.45 -3.46 -8.40
CA ILE A 76 -2.37 -2.95 -9.26
C ILE A 76 -0.98 -3.31 -8.75
N ALA A 77 -0.85 -3.62 -7.46
CA ALA A 77 0.42 -3.99 -6.85
C ALA A 77 0.22 -5.05 -5.77
N ASN A 78 1.11 -6.04 -5.74
CA ASN A 78 1.21 -7.02 -4.66
C ASN A 78 2.68 -7.44 -4.49
N LEU A 79 3.11 -7.56 -3.24
CA LEU A 79 4.33 -8.23 -2.82
C LEU A 79 4.04 -8.96 -1.52
N ASN A 80 4.55 -10.18 -1.40
CA ASN A 80 4.57 -10.92 -0.14
C ASN A 80 5.91 -11.64 -0.05
N MET A 81 6.76 -11.19 0.87
CA MET A 81 8.08 -11.74 1.10
C MET A 81 8.13 -12.80 2.19
N THR A 82 7.04 -13.15 2.89
CA THR A 82 7.04 -14.13 3.99
C THR A 82 7.71 -15.46 3.61
N GLN A 83 7.64 -15.86 2.33
CA GLN A 83 8.38 -17.02 1.77
C GLN A 83 9.19 -16.64 0.51
N GLY A 84 9.40 -15.35 0.26
CA GLY A 84 10.08 -14.83 -0.91
C GLY A 84 11.61 -14.89 -0.75
N THR A 85 12.31 -15.35 -1.79
CA THR A 85 13.78 -15.49 -1.77
C THR A 85 14.52 -14.37 -2.50
N SER A 86 13.81 -13.44 -3.15
CA SER A 86 14.40 -12.36 -3.93
C SER A 86 13.50 -11.15 -4.00
N CYS A 87 14.07 -9.96 -3.86
CA CYS A 87 13.36 -8.69 -3.99
C CYS A 87 13.14 -8.29 -5.45
N PRO A 88 12.14 -7.42 -5.73
CA PRO A 88 12.01 -6.78 -7.03
C PRO A 88 13.31 -6.08 -7.46
N THR A 89 13.55 -5.99 -8.77
CA THR A 89 14.72 -5.31 -9.33
C THR A 89 14.90 -3.90 -8.74
N GLY A 90 16.11 -3.60 -8.28
CA GLY A 90 16.47 -2.32 -7.66
C GLY A 90 16.42 -2.31 -6.14
N PHE A 91 15.80 -3.31 -5.51
CA PHE A 91 15.70 -3.42 -4.05
C PHE A 91 16.71 -4.43 -3.50
N ARG A 92 17.22 -4.18 -2.28
CA ARG A 92 18.07 -5.15 -1.56
C ARG A 92 17.22 -6.08 -0.71
N LEU A 93 17.67 -7.33 -0.56
CA LEU A 93 17.04 -8.31 0.32
C LEU A 93 17.64 -8.22 1.73
N TYR A 94 16.77 -8.14 2.73
CA TYR A 94 17.08 -8.39 4.13
C TYR A 94 16.64 -9.79 4.51
N THR A 95 17.50 -10.49 5.25
CA THR A 95 17.24 -11.86 5.75
C THR A 95 17.57 -12.03 7.23
N ASN A 96 18.04 -10.96 7.89
CA ASN A 96 18.36 -10.97 9.32
C ASN A 96 17.07 -10.93 10.14
N GLY A 97 17.11 -11.40 11.39
CA GLY A 97 15.95 -11.35 12.29
C GLY A 97 14.82 -12.34 11.95
N GLY A 98 15.07 -13.33 11.08
CA GLY A 98 14.12 -14.39 10.73
C GLY A 98 13.05 -13.99 9.72
N VAL A 99 13.18 -12.81 9.11
CA VAL A 99 12.22 -12.25 8.15
C VAL A 99 12.88 -12.03 6.79
N HIS A 100 12.07 -12.01 5.73
CA HIS A 100 12.51 -11.62 4.40
C HIS A 100 11.82 -10.31 4.03
N ALA A 101 12.60 -9.28 3.71
CA ALA A 101 12.06 -7.95 3.40
C ALA A 101 12.92 -7.21 2.39
N CYS A 102 12.37 -6.19 1.75
CA CYS A 102 13.00 -5.45 0.66
C CYS A 102 13.18 -3.98 1.00
N GLY A 103 14.42 -3.48 0.99
CA GLY A 103 14.73 -2.08 1.26
C GLY A 103 15.57 -1.42 0.16
N ARG A 104 16.14 -0.24 0.47
CA ARG A 104 16.92 0.56 -0.48
C ARG A 104 18.23 -0.15 -0.87
N PRO A 105 18.75 0.01 -2.10
CA PRO A 105 20.11 -0.43 -2.41
C PRO A 105 21.12 0.26 -1.47
N VAL A 106 22.25 -0.39 -1.21
CA VAL A 106 23.27 0.17 -0.30
C VAL A 106 23.75 1.54 -0.82
N THR A 107 23.64 2.55 0.03
CA THR A 107 24.02 3.94 -0.20
C THR A 107 24.60 4.56 1.06
N SER A 108 25.49 5.54 0.91
CA SER A 108 26.09 6.33 2.00
C SER A 108 25.42 7.71 2.17
N SER A 109 24.26 7.93 1.55
CA SER A 109 23.50 9.17 1.61
C SER A 109 22.01 8.93 1.44
N GLY A 110 21.20 9.90 1.84
CA GLY A 110 19.76 9.94 1.58
C GLY A 110 19.38 9.67 0.13
N SER A 111 18.35 8.86 -0.05
CA SER A 111 17.89 8.41 -1.36
C SER A 111 16.48 7.83 -1.31
N CYS A 112 15.89 7.71 -2.50
CA CYS A 112 14.68 6.94 -2.72
C CYS A 112 14.92 5.86 -3.78
N VAL A 113 14.35 4.67 -3.58
CA VAL A 113 14.15 3.67 -4.63
C VAL A 113 12.66 3.37 -4.74
N GLY A 114 12.15 3.12 -5.95
CA GLY A 114 10.74 2.84 -6.11
C GLY A 114 10.39 2.01 -7.32
N LYS A 115 9.10 1.73 -7.43
CA LYS A 115 8.49 1.00 -8.53
C LYS A 115 7.20 1.68 -8.94
N VAL A 116 6.97 1.73 -10.24
CA VAL A 116 5.73 2.21 -10.85
C VAL A 116 4.84 1.01 -11.16
N PHE A 117 3.57 1.13 -10.82
CA PHE A 117 2.53 0.13 -11.01
C PHE A 117 1.50 0.69 -11.97
N SER A 118 1.32 0.02 -13.11
CA SER A 118 0.45 0.55 -14.13
C SER A 118 -1.01 0.45 -13.76
N SER A 119 -1.77 1.52 -13.98
CA SER A 119 -3.24 1.50 -13.97
C SER A 119 -3.81 0.78 -15.20
N SER A 120 -2.95 0.53 -16.21
CA SER A 120 -3.32 0.03 -17.53
C SER A 120 -4.40 0.87 -18.22
N GLY A 121 -4.36 2.18 -17.99
CA GLY A 121 -5.29 3.13 -18.58
C GLY A 121 -6.71 3.08 -18.01
N ILE A 122 -6.94 2.32 -16.93
CA ILE A 122 -8.23 2.26 -16.25
C ILE A 122 -8.37 3.49 -15.36
N GLU A 123 -9.48 4.22 -15.55
CA GLU A 123 -9.83 5.35 -14.69
C GLU A 123 -10.18 4.88 -13.27
N TYR A 124 -9.64 5.57 -12.28
CA TYR A 124 -9.93 5.36 -10.88
C TYR A 124 -9.98 6.70 -10.14
N SER A 125 -10.68 6.73 -9.01
CA SER A 125 -10.71 7.88 -8.09
C SER A 125 -10.45 7.49 -6.64
N GLN A 126 -10.38 6.19 -6.36
CA GLN A 126 -10.17 5.66 -5.03
C GLN A 126 -8.93 4.77 -5.02
N VAL A 127 -8.11 4.91 -3.97
CA VAL A 127 -6.95 4.06 -3.72
C VAL A 127 -7.11 3.46 -2.33
N CYS A 128 -6.96 2.14 -2.25
CA CYS A 128 -6.89 1.41 -1.00
C CYS A 128 -5.61 0.59 -0.99
N GLY A 129 -4.81 0.69 0.06
CA GLY A 129 -3.55 -0.04 0.11
C GLY A 129 -3.13 -0.42 1.51
N LYS A 130 -2.19 -1.34 1.58
CA LYS A 130 -1.56 -1.82 2.82
C LYS A 130 -0.09 -1.99 2.55
N VAL A 131 0.75 -1.61 3.50
CA VAL A 131 2.18 -1.84 3.47
C VAL A 131 2.62 -2.26 4.86
N ILE A 132 3.34 -3.37 4.97
CA ILE A 132 3.95 -3.87 6.21
C ILE A 132 5.45 -4.00 5.97
N GLY A 133 6.23 -3.54 6.93
CA GLY A 133 7.69 -3.60 6.86
C GLY A 133 8.34 -3.64 8.22
N TYR A 134 9.63 -3.35 8.26
CA TYR A 134 10.44 -3.36 9.46
C TYR A 134 11.37 -2.16 9.49
N GLN A 135 11.57 -1.64 10.69
CA GLN A 135 12.56 -0.61 10.96
C GLN A 135 13.97 -1.21 10.80
N VAL A 136 14.85 -0.46 10.15
CA VAL A 136 16.29 -0.74 10.16
C VAL A 136 17.02 0.50 10.65
N GLY A 137 17.84 0.36 11.69
CA GLY A 137 18.51 1.50 12.29
C GLY A 137 17.55 2.43 13.02
N HIS A 138 17.72 3.74 12.86
CA HIS A 138 16.97 4.75 13.61
C HIS A 138 16.26 5.81 12.71
N PRO A 139 15.32 5.41 11.84
CA PRO A 139 14.54 6.33 11.00
C PRO A 139 14.02 7.59 11.69
N ASP A 140 14.15 8.74 11.06
CA ASP A 140 13.77 10.05 11.60
C ASP A 140 12.29 10.44 11.36
N ALA A 141 11.50 9.55 10.78
CA ALA A 141 10.11 9.74 10.35
C ALA A 141 9.92 10.89 9.36
N ALA A 142 9.66 12.10 9.86
CA ALA A 142 9.58 13.34 9.06
C ALA A 142 10.66 14.34 9.47
N GLY A 143 11.65 13.86 10.22
CA GLY A 143 12.80 14.62 10.66
C GLY A 143 13.69 14.89 9.47
N GLU A 144 13.77 16.15 9.06
CA GLU A 144 14.98 16.63 8.40
C GLU A 144 15.11 18.16 8.55
N ARG A 145 16.37 18.58 8.49
CA ARG A 145 17.01 19.82 8.94
C ARG A 145 16.92 21.00 7.94
N VAL A 146 16.34 20.82 6.75
CA VAL A 146 16.23 21.89 5.73
C VAL A 146 14.87 21.88 5.03
N SER A 147 14.20 23.02 5.03
CA SER A 147 12.82 23.19 4.50
C SER A 147 12.66 22.85 3.01
N SER A 148 13.74 22.93 2.23
CA SER A 148 13.75 22.65 0.79
C SER A 148 13.62 21.16 0.44
N ILE A 149 14.05 20.27 1.34
CA ILE A 149 13.90 18.82 1.15
C ILE A 149 12.55 18.39 1.70
N LYS A 150 12.25 18.78 2.93
CA LYS A 150 11.00 18.42 3.62
C LYS A 150 9.73 18.72 2.82
N ASN A 151 9.67 19.86 2.11
CA ASN A 151 8.47 20.26 1.37
C ASN A 151 8.50 19.90 -0.12
N ASN A 152 9.41 19.00 -0.53
CA ASN A 152 9.52 18.57 -1.91
C ASN A 152 9.10 17.10 -2.06
N ILE A 153 7.95 16.86 -2.71
CA ILE A 153 7.45 15.50 -2.93
C ILE A 153 8.42 14.63 -3.74
N ASN A 154 9.37 15.21 -4.46
CA ASN A 154 10.32 14.49 -5.30
C ASN A 154 11.57 14.01 -4.55
N THR A 155 11.77 14.43 -3.30
CA THR A 155 12.93 14.04 -2.48
C THR A 155 12.58 12.95 -1.47
N TYR A 156 13.56 12.56 -0.65
CA TYR A 156 13.40 11.69 0.52
C TYR A 156 12.80 12.44 1.72
N TYR A 157 11.65 13.10 1.52
CA TYR A 157 11.05 14.00 2.52
C TYR A 157 10.62 13.34 3.85
N ALA A 158 10.67 12.01 3.92
CA ALA A 158 10.30 11.19 5.07
C ALA A 158 10.95 9.81 4.95
N ASP A 159 11.28 9.21 6.10
CA ASP A 159 11.89 7.88 6.19
C ASP A 159 10.79 6.83 6.26
N GLY A 160 10.74 5.99 5.24
CA GLY A 160 9.68 5.00 5.04
C GLY A 160 9.20 4.97 3.60
N VAL A 161 7.89 4.90 3.41
CA VAL A 161 7.25 4.68 2.12
C VAL A 161 6.43 5.88 1.67
N SER A 162 6.66 6.31 0.43
CA SER A 162 5.89 7.34 -0.27
C SER A 162 5.05 6.69 -1.38
N VAL A 163 3.73 6.84 -1.32
CA VAL A 163 2.78 6.41 -2.36
C VAL A 163 2.24 7.63 -3.08
N THR A 164 2.42 7.68 -4.40
CA THR A 164 2.10 8.85 -5.22
C THR A 164 1.56 8.46 -6.59
N HIS A 165 1.00 9.41 -7.34
CA HIS A 165 0.58 9.21 -8.72
C HIS A 165 0.86 10.44 -9.59
N GLY A 166 0.89 10.22 -10.90
CA GLY A 166 0.90 11.28 -11.92
C GLY A 166 2.24 11.99 -12.10
N ASN A 167 2.29 12.83 -13.13
CA ASN A 167 3.43 13.68 -13.47
C ASN A 167 2.94 15.09 -13.86
N PRO A 168 3.10 16.12 -13.01
CA PRO A 168 3.87 16.14 -11.77
C PRO A 168 3.29 15.25 -10.68
N ARG A 169 4.17 14.75 -9.80
CA ARG A 169 3.85 13.81 -8.71
C ARG A 169 2.84 14.42 -7.74
N LYS A 170 1.81 13.66 -7.40
CA LYS A 170 0.74 13.98 -6.43
C LYS A 170 0.72 12.96 -5.30
N HIS A 171 0.48 13.42 -4.08
CA HIS A 171 0.53 12.60 -2.88
C HIS A 171 -0.74 11.74 -2.70
N ILE A 172 -0.56 10.46 -2.39
CA ILE A 172 -1.66 9.55 -1.97
C ILE A 172 -1.53 9.28 -0.48
N TRP A 173 -0.39 8.72 -0.06
CA TRP A 173 -0.15 8.29 1.32
C TRP A 173 1.35 8.29 1.63
N THR A 174 1.70 8.50 2.90
CA THR A 174 3.06 8.28 3.41
C THR A 174 3.01 7.30 4.58
N LEU A 175 3.89 6.31 4.64
CA LEU A 175 4.08 5.48 5.81
C LEU A 175 5.48 5.75 6.37
N MET A 176 5.57 6.35 7.54
CA MET A 176 6.82 6.83 8.13
C MET A 176 7.30 5.86 9.21
N SER A 177 8.60 5.64 9.34
CA SER A 177 9.17 4.95 10.49
C SER A 177 9.74 5.96 11.46
N GLY A 178 9.35 5.93 12.73
CA GLY A 178 10.06 6.65 13.78
C GLY A 178 11.26 5.86 14.28
N ALA A 179 12.14 6.51 15.06
CA ALA A 179 13.31 5.85 15.63
C ALA A 179 12.94 5.00 16.83
N THR A 180 11.96 5.45 17.63
CA THR A 180 11.54 4.80 18.88
C THR A 180 10.14 5.25 19.32
N ASP A 181 9.37 4.31 19.86
CA ASP A 181 8.02 4.51 20.38
C ASP A 181 7.97 4.89 21.89
N ARG A 182 9.12 4.86 22.58
CA ARG A 182 9.19 4.92 24.06
C ARG A 182 10.11 5.99 24.61
N SER A 183 11.13 6.42 23.87
CA SER A 183 12.04 7.44 24.39
C SER A 183 11.34 8.79 24.56
N THR A 184 11.67 9.57 25.58
CA THR A 184 11.19 10.97 25.75
C THR A 184 12.25 12.01 25.42
N HIS A 185 13.46 11.57 25.05
CA HIS A 185 14.64 12.43 24.89
C HIS A 185 14.98 12.76 23.43
N TYR A 186 14.31 12.14 22.46
CA TYR A 186 14.60 12.30 21.03
C TYR A 186 13.41 12.95 20.30
N ASN A 187 13.72 13.74 19.26
CA ASN A 187 12.73 14.43 18.42
C ASN A 187 12.40 13.66 17.12
N TYR A 188 13.12 12.57 16.87
CA TYR A 188 13.01 11.72 15.68
C TYR A 188 11.89 10.69 15.84
N LYS A 189 10.71 11.25 16.06
CA LYS A 189 9.49 10.52 16.39
C LYS A 189 8.44 10.76 15.35
N CYS A 190 7.45 9.88 15.36
CA CYS A 190 6.29 10.03 14.53
C CYS A 190 5.59 11.39 14.68
N PRO A 191 5.09 11.99 13.58
CA PRO A 191 4.37 13.26 13.63
C PRO A 191 3.10 13.25 14.50
N CYS A 192 2.55 12.05 14.75
CA CYS A 192 1.40 11.80 15.62
C CYS A 192 1.78 11.50 17.07
N ALA A 193 3.08 11.47 17.41
CA ALA A 193 3.53 11.14 18.74
C ALA A 193 3.13 12.20 19.78
N SER A 194 2.89 11.76 21.02
CA SER A 194 2.42 12.62 22.11
C SER A 194 3.47 13.62 22.63
N THR A 195 4.76 13.40 22.35
CA THR A 195 5.87 14.21 22.83
C THR A 195 6.92 14.43 21.75
N GLY A 196 7.34 15.69 21.56
CA GLY A 196 8.38 16.06 20.58
C GLY A 196 8.10 15.71 19.10
N PRO A 197 6.85 15.70 18.59
CA PRO A 197 6.61 15.31 17.20
C PRO A 197 7.15 16.35 16.22
N ILE A 198 7.83 15.88 15.18
CA ILE A 198 8.14 16.70 14.01
C ILE A 198 6.94 16.64 13.05
N PRO A 199 6.32 17.77 12.68
CA PRO A 199 5.16 17.73 11.78
C PRO A 199 5.51 17.13 10.42
N ALA A 200 4.60 16.32 9.86
CA ALA A 200 4.70 15.87 8.49
C ALA A 200 4.74 17.07 7.51
N PRO A 201 5.32 16.91 6.30
CA PRO A 201 5.23 17.93 5.26
C PRO A 201 3.78 18.35 4.98
N SER A 202 3.58 19.64 4.66
CA SER A 202 2.22 20.19 4.50
C SER A 202 1.39 19.50 3.41
N PHE A 203 2.03 19.01 2.34
CA PHE A 203 1.37 18.28 1.27
C PHE A 203 0.91 16.86 1.68
N VAL A 204 1.50 16.27 2.72
CA VAL A 204 1.08 14.97 3.27
C VAL A 204 -0.21 15.15 4.08
N GLY A 205 -0.30 16.24 4.86
CA GLY A 205 -1.43 16.52 5.72
C GLY A 205 -1.66 15.38 6.73
N SER A 206 -2.87 14.84 6.76
CA SER A 206 -3.25 13.69 7.62
C SER A 206 -3.21 12.34 6.90
N ASN A 207 -2.74 12.28 5.65
CA ASN A 207 -2.72 11.05 4.84
C ASN A 207 -1.42 10.28 5.10
N TYR A 208 -1.18 9.92 6.36
CA TYR A 208 -0.01 9.15 6.73
C TYR A 208 -0.29 8.16 7.85
N TYR A 209 0.53 7.11 7.90
CA TYR A 209 0.77 6.32 9.11
C TYR A 209 2.21 6.53 9.56
N CYS A 210 2.44 6.37 10.85
CA CYS A 210 3.77 6.38 11.40
C CYS A 210 3.84 5.46 12.61
N GLU A 211 4.91 4.68 12.70
CA GLU A 211 5.16 3.72 13.77
C GLU A 211 6.68 3.51 13.89
N ALA A 212 7.18 3.18 15.07
CA ALA A 212 8.55 2.73 15.28
C ALA A 212 8.55 1.26 15.71
N GLY A 213 9.40 0.44 15.09
CA GLY A 213 9.55 -0.98 15.46
C GLY A 213 10.50 -1.20 16.64
N TYR A 214 11.32 -0.20 16.97
CA TYR A 214 12.19 -0.28 18.15
C TYR A 214 11.48 0.21 19.41
N GLN A 215 11.27 -0.74 20.33
CA GLN A 215 10.55 -0.52 21.59
C GLN A 215 11.42 -0.23 22.82
N GLY A 216 12.63 0.34 22.63
CA GLY A 216 13.52 0.70 23.73
C GLY A 216 13.48 2.18 24.09
N SER A 217 14.04 2.53 25.25
CA SER A 217 14.20 3.93 25.69
C SER A 217 15.49 4.59 25.19
N ASP A 218 16.46 3.78 24.78
CA ASP A 218 17.77 4.21 24.28
C ASP A 218 17.73 4.44 22.76
N PHE A 219 18.90 4.64 22.15
CA PHE A 219 19.01 4.83 20.71
C PHE A 219 19.06 3.46 19.99
N PRO A 220 18.30 3.24 18.92
CA PRO A 220 18.43 2.03 18.10
C PRO A 220 19.86 1.91 17.55
N GLN A 221 20.35 0.69 17.35
CA GLN A 221 21.65 0.46 16.75
C GLN A 221 21.60 0.67 15.24
N HIS A 222 22.63 1.34 14.72
CA HIS A 222 22.81 1.56 13.28
C HIS A 222 22.73 0.26 12.48
N GLY A 223 21.91 0.26 11.42
CA GLY A 223 21.75 -0.87 10.50
C GLY A 223 21.13 -2.14 11.11
N GLU A 224 20.73 -2.14 12.39
CA GLU A 224 20.04 -3.27 13.01
C GLU A 224 18.60 -3.35 12.50
N LEU A 225 18.15 -4.55 12.09
CA LEU A 225 16.76 -4.79 11.69
C LEU A 225 15.94 -5.20 12.90
N TYR A 226 14.89 -4.44 13.19
CA TYR A 226 13.94 -4.73 14.28
C TYR A 226 12.73 -5.49 13.74
N SER A 227 12.75 -6.83 13.83
CA SER A 227 11.70 -7.70 13.29
C SER A 227 10.61 -8.09 14.27
N SER A 228 10.77 -7.77 15.56
CA SER A 228 9.80 -8.16 16.60
C SER A 228 8.49 -7.38 16.53
N ASP A 229 8.53 -6.19 15.94
CA ASP A 229 7.42 -5.25 15.87
C ASP A 229 7.31 -4.70 14.44
N PRO A 230 6.44 -5.28 13.59
CA PRO A 230 6.27 -4.85 12.21
C PRO A 230 5.72 -3.43 12.12
N LEU A 231 6.31 -2.63 11.24
CA LEU A 231 5.83 -1.28 10.97
C LEU A 231 4.49 -1.27 10.24
N TRP A 232 3.67 -0.31 10.64
CA TRP A 232 2.37 0.08 10.08
C TRP A 232 1.29 -0.98 10.18
N ASP A 233 1.40 -1.85 11.18
CA ASP A 233 0.40 -2.85 11.51
C ASP A 233 -0.55 -2.38 12.64
N GLY A 234 -0.20 -1.28 13.32
CA GLY A 234 -0.98 -0.63 14.37
C GLY A 234 -1.05 -1.42 15.67
N LYS A 235 -0.06 -2.29 15.91
CA LYS A 235 0.02 -3.12 17.10
C LYS A 235 1.27 -2.79 17.88
N ASP A 236 1.26 -3.19 19.14
CA ASP A 236 2.40 -3.07 20.05
C ASP A 236 3.00 -1.67 20.21
N CYS A 237 2.30 -0.64 19.73
CA CYS A 237 2.71 0.75 19.79
C CYS A 237 2.98 1.23 21.21
N GLY A 238 4.18 1.77 21.42
CA GLY A 238 4.60 2.33 22.69
C GLY A 238 3.83 3.58 23.11
N SER A 239 4.12 4.01 24.33
CA SER A 239 3.42 5.10 24.99
C SER A 239 3.53 6.46 24.26
N SER A 240 4.54 6.66 23.42
CA SER A 240 4.65 7.87 22.60
C SER A 240 3.76 7.83 21.38
N GLU A 241 3.42 6.65 20.86
CA GLU A 241 2.78 6.45 19.56
C GLU A 241 1.34 5.95 19.64
N THR A 242 0.75 5.90 20.85
CA THR A 242 -0.64 5.50 21.07
C THR A 242 -1.63 6.18 20.12
N THR A 243 -1.42 7.46 19.78
CA THR A 243 -2.28 8.20 18.83
C THR A 243 -2.09 7.76 17.39
N CYS A 244 -0.87 7.35 17.02
CA CYS A 244 -0.53 6.90 15.69
C CYS A 244 -1.28 5.62 15.30
N CYS A 245 -1.55 4.77 16.30
CA CYS A 245 -2.17 3.45 16.10
C CYS A 245 -3.69 3.42 16.32
N GLN A 246 -4.34 4.59 16.40
CA GLN A 246 -5.79 4.68 16.66
C GLN A 246 -6.67 4.51 15.43
N SER A 247 -6.10 4.56 14.22
CA SER A 247 -6.91 4.46 13.00
C SER A 247 -7.49 3.05 12.87
N SER A 248 -8.81 2.96 12.81
CA SER A 248 -9.54 1.69 12.64
C SER A 248 -9.33 1.02 11.28
N LEU A 249 -8.67 1.72 10.35
CA LEU A 249 -8.39 1.20 9.01
C LEU A 249 -7.06 0.45 8.96
N ILE A 250 -6.12 0.70 9.89
CA ILE A 250 -4.81 0.05 9.93
C ILE A 250 -5.00 -1.48 9.94
N PRO A 251 -4.28 -2.23 9.07
CA PRO A 251 -3.11 -1.82 8.28
C PRO A 251 -3.41 -1.24 6.90
N TRP A 252 -4.68 -1.01 6.57
CA TRP A 252 -5.09 -0.41 5.31
C TRP A 252 -5.16 1.10 5.39
N PHE A 253 -4.75 1.80 4.34
CA PHE A 253 -5.03 3.20 4.11
C PHE A 253 -6.03 3.37 2.96
N TYR A 254 -6.80 4.45 3.00
CA TYR A 254 -7.75 4.82 1.96
C TYR A 254 -7.57 6.27 1.56
N LYS A 255 -7.56 6.51 0.24
CA LYS A 255 -7.50 7.86 -0.34
C LYS A 255 -8.54 7.99 -1.44
N SER A 256 -9.42 8.98 -1.28
CA SER A 256 -10.21 9.52 -2.39
C SER A 256 -9.42 10.62 -3.08
N ILE A 257 -9.24 10.51 -4.39
CA ILE A 257 -8.69 11.55 -5.25
C ILE A 257 -9.87 12.36 -5.80
N SER A 258 -9.70 13.68 -5.92
CA SER A 258 -10.79 14.61 -6.25
C SER A 258 -11.43 14.36 -7.61
N ASP A 259 -10.62 13.94 -8.57
CA ASP A 259 -10.99 13.68 -9.96
C ASP A 259 -10.55 12.28 -10.36
N TYR A 260 -11.25 11.68 -11.32
CA TYR A 260 -10.80 10.43 -11.94
C TYR A 260 -9.45 10.65 -12.64
N THR A 261 -8.60 9.64 -12.58
CA THR A 261 -7.30 9.64 -13.24
C THR A 261 -6.97 8.26 -13.77
N THR A 262 -6.09 8.21 -14.78
CA THR A 262 -5.45 7.01 -15.30
C THR A 262 -3.97 6.95 -14.94
N ASP A 263 -3.51 7.85 -14.07
CA ASP A 263 -2.11 7.92 -13.65
C ASP A 263 -1.64 6.56 -13.11
N ASP A 264 -0.41 6.18 -13.44
CA ASP A 264 0.22 5.06 -12.75
C ASP A 264 0.52 5.44 -11.29
N ILE A 265 0.49 4.44 -10.40
CA ILE A 265 0.85 4.63 -9.00
C ILE A 265 2.32 4.27 -8.79
N GLU A 266 3.05 5.16 -8.14
CA GLU A 266 4.44 4.94 -7.75
C GLU A 266 4.52 4.74 -6.23
N MET A 267 5.24 3.69 -5.82
CA MET A 267 5.65 3.49 -4.43
C MET A 267 7.17 3.60 -4.34
N ARG A 268 7.66 4.42 -3.41
CA ARG A 268 9.09 4.61 -3.13
C ARG A 268 9.39 4.32 -1.67
N ILE A 269 10.51 3.64 -1.40
CA ILE A 269 11.16 3.63 -0.10
C ILE A 269 12.17 4.77 -0.10
N CYS A 270 12.05 5.69 0.84
CA CYS A 270 12.90 6.85 0.97
C CYS A 270 13.46 6.89 2.39
N CYS A 271 14.72 7.30 2.55
CA CYS A 271 15.21 7.82 3.82
C CYS A 271 16.27 8.91 3.56
N ASP A 272 16.49 9.79 4.52
CA ASP A 272 17.35 10.97 4.38
C ASP A 272 18.83 10.70 4.69
N GLU A 273 19.13 9.58 5.36
CA GLU A 273 20.49 9.12 5.60
C GLU A 273 20.87 7.87 4.79
N GLY A 274 22.14 7.46 4.97
CA GLY A 274 22.73 6.26 4.39
C GLY A 274 22.13 4.98 4.98
N THR A 275 22.21 3.90 4.21
CA THR A 275 21.62 2.60 4.58
C THR A 275 22.32 1.84 5.69
N ASP A 276 23.52 2.27 6.07
CA ASP A 276 24.25 1.83 7.26
C ASP A 276 23.75 2.51 8.53
N ASP A 277 23.08 3.65 8.39
CA ASP A 277 22.50 4.41 9.47
C ASP A 277 21.04 3.99 9.71
N GLU A 278 20.20 4.17 8.69
CA GLU A 278 18.76 3.89 8.71
C GLU A 278 18.23 3.35 7.38
N ASP A 279 17.16 2.57 7.44
CA ASP A 279 16.38 2.14 6.29
C ASP A 279 15.00 1.66 6.74
N VAL A 280 14.14 1.37 5.76
CA VAL A 280 12.93 0.59 5.99
C VAL A 280 12.87 -0.59 5.02
N ALA A 281 12.54 -1.77 5.54
CA ALA A 281 12.49 -3.00 4.76
C ALA A 281 11.05 -3.53 4.65
N ILE A 282 10.51 -3.62 3.44
CA ILE A 282 9.11 -3.98 3.18
C ILE A 282 8.96 -5.49 3.02
N GLU A 283 8.10 -6.11 3.83
CA GLU A 283 7.74 -7.52 3.70
C GLU A 283 6.54 -7.70 2.75
N GLN A 284 5.50 -6.87 2.94
CA GLN A 284 4.25 -7.01 2.23
C GLN A 284 3.75 -5.66 1.74
N TYR A 285 3.18 -5.63 0.54
CA TYR A 285 2.25 -4.58 0.16
C TYR A 285 1.13 -5.13 -0.72
N ASP A 286 -0.01 -4.45 -0.65
CA ASP A 286 -1.16 -4.64 -1.51
C ASP A 286 -1.70 -3.26 -1.88
N ILE A 287 -1.86 -2.95 -3.17
CA ILE A 287 -2.43 -1.68 -3.62
C ILE A 287 -3.54 -1.96 -4.63
N TYR A 288 -4.69 -1.34 -4.39
CA TYR A 288 -5.89 -1.44 -5.19
C TYR A 288 -6.38 -0.06 -5.61
N VAL A 289 -7.01 -0.01 -6.77
CA VAL A 289 -7.70 1.17 -7.30
C VAL A 289 -9.16 0.84 -7.63
N LYS A 290 -10.02 1.85 -7.56
CA LYS A 290 -11.43 1.75 -7.94
C LYS A 290 -11.94 3.07 -8.50
#